data_AF-A0A2C9LUS3-F1
#
_entry.id   AF-A0A2C9LUS3-F1
#
_cell.length_a   1.000
_cell.length_b   1.000
_cell.length_c   1.000
_cell.angle_alpha   90.00
_cell.angle_beta   90.00
_cell.angle_gamma   90.00
#
_symmetry.space_group_name_H-M   'P 1'
#
loop_
_entity.id
_entity.type
_entity.pdbx_description
1 polymer ?
#
loop_
_entity_poly.entity_id
_entity_poly.type
_entity_poly.pdbx_seq_one_letter_code
_entity_poly.pdbx_strand_id
1 'polypeptide(L)'
;MYNKIKEYPEFVNKLFVIIKGPGWKPGYPWRFPPDRLPKVKQPIEKFDRNLKSWANIYVIFHFLLLITFYCYTLCDQLRTFQASFGLMLFILYSLYTFGALYDHK
;
A
#
# COMPACT_ATOMS: atom_id res chain seq x y z
N MET A 1 -3.55 -5.94 10.06
CA MET A 1 -4.58 -6.97 9.78
C MET A 1 -4.09 -8.38 10.15
N TYR A 2 -2.91 -8.82 9.70
CA TYR A 2 -2.34 -10.14 10.03
C TYR A 2 -2.27 -10.44 11.54
N ASN A 3 -1.83 -9.48 12.36
CA ASN A 3 -1.75 -9.65 13.82
C ASN A 3 -3.13 -9.91 14.44
N LYS A 4 -4.17 -9.21 13.96
CA LYS A 4 -5.56 -9.39 14.40
C LYS A 4 -6.12 -10.78 14.07
N ILE A 5 -5.70 -11.39 12.97
CA ILE A 5 -6.14 -12.74 12.58
C ILE A 5 -5.51 -13.78 13.52
N LYS A 6 -4.28 -13.56 13.98
CA LYS A 6 -3.60 -14.46 14.94
C LYS A 6 -4.22 -14.42 16.34
N GLU A 7 -4.84 -13.31 16.73
CA GLU A 7 -5.47 -13.15 18.05
C GLU A 7 -6.68 -14.07 18.27
N TYR A 8 -7.34 -14.55 17.21
CA TYR A 8 -8.52 -15.41 17.34
C TYR A 8 -8.15 -16.89 17.23
N PRO A 9 -8.57 -17.75 18.19
CA PRO A 9 -8.31 -19.19 18.13
C PRO A 9 -9.18 -19.88 17.07
N GLU A 10 -10.46 -19.51 16.98
CA GLU A 10 -11.42 -20.18 16.07
C GLU A 10 -11.28 -19.75 14.61
N PHE A 11 -11.34 -20.72 13.71
CA PHE A 11 -11.23 -20.51 12.26
C PHE A 11 -12.35 -19.61 11.71
N VAL A 12 -13.58 -19.77 12.22
CA VAL A 12 -14.74 -18.96 11.82
C VAL A 12 -14.52 -17.48 12.15
N ASN A 13 -13.95 -17.18 13.31
CA ASN A 13 -13.65 -15.82 13.72
C ASN A 13 -12.53 -15.20 12.86
N LYS A 14 -11.53 -15.99 12.43
CA LYS A 14 -10.50 -15.54 11.48
C LYS A 14 -11.10 -15.15 10.12
N LEU A 15 -12.00 -15.97 9.59
CA LEU A 15 -12.73 -15.68 8.35
C LEU A 15 -13.54 -14.39 8.50
N PHE A 16 -14.28 -14.24 9.60
CA PHE A 16 -15.06 -13.03 9.80
C PHE A 16 -14.21 -11.76 9.92
N VAL A 17 -13.01 -11.80 10.49
CA VAL A 17 -12.09 -10.63 10.47
C VAL A 17 -11.66 -10.25 9.06
N ILE A 18 -11.51 -11.22 8.15
CA ILE A 18 -11.14 -10.96 6.75
C ILE A 18 -12.32 -10.34 6.01
N ILE A 19 -13.52 -10.91 6.15
CA ILE A 19 -14.68 -10.47 5.36
C ILE A 19 -15.32 -9.19 5.96
N LYS A 20 -15.42 -9.09 7.30
CA LYS A 20 -16.03 -7.96 8.01
C LYS A 20 -15.04 -6.83 8.31
N GLY A 21 -13.75 -7.08 8.08
CA GLY A 21 -12.67 -6.14 8.32
C GLY A 21 -12.08 -6.19 9.72
N PRO A 22 -10.93 -5.51 9.93
CA PRO A 22 -10.11 -5.61 11.13
C PRO A 22 -10.75 -5.04 12.41
N GLY A 23 -11.81 -4.24 12.27
CA GLY A 23 -12.57 -3.68 13.39
C GLY A 23 -13.58 -4.66 14.00
N TRP A 24 -13.87 -5.78 13.32
CA TRP A 24 -14.85 -6.76 13.78
C TRP A 24 -14.32 -7.62 14.95
N LYS A 25 -15.23 -7.99 15.86
CA LYS A 25 -14.96 -8.87 17.01
C LYS A 25 -16.09 -9.90 17.15
N PRO A 26 -15.84 -11.09 17.75
CA PRO A 26 -16.88 -12.04 18.08
C PRO A 26 -18.00 -11.38 18.89
N GLY A 27 -19.25 -11.65 18.49
CA GLY A 27 -20.44 -11.01 19.08
C GLY A 27 -20.76 -9.60 18.56
N TYR A 28 -19.92 -9.00 17.72
CA TYR A 28 -20.26 -7.70 17.10
C TYR A 28 -21.12 -7.90 15.84
N PRO A 29 -22.13 -7.03 15.62
CA PRO A 29 -22.82 -6.96 14.35
C PRO A 29 -21.84 -6.61 13.21
N TRP A 30 -22.23 -6.89 11.97
CA TRP A 30 -21.39 -6.56 10.81
C TRP A 30 -21.09 -5.06 10.74
N ARG A 31 -22.12 -4.23 10.92
CA ARG A 31 -21.98 -2.78 10.96
C ARG A 31 -21.53 -2.40 12.36
N PHE A 32 -20.39 -1.73 12.44
CA PHE A 32 -19.89 -1.22 13.71
C PHE A 32 -20.86 -0.16 14.25
N PRO A 33 -21.32 -0.25 15.51
CA PRO A 33 -22.20 0.76 16.07
C PRO A 33 -21.50 2.13 16.08
N PRO A 34 -22.17 3.22 15.66
CA PRO A 34 -21.56 4.54 15.63
C PRO A 34 -21.04 4.98 17.01
N ASP A 35 -21.72 4.58 18.09
CA ASP A 35 -21.34 4.90 19.48
C ASP A 35 -19.98 4.30 19.92
N ARG A 36 -19.50 3.27 19.20
CA ARG A 36 -18.25 2.59 19.51
C ARG A 36 -17.08 3.09 18.67
N LEU A 37 -17.33 3.94 17.67
CA LEU A 37 -16.26 4.52 16.87
C LEU A 37 -15.33 5.34 17.78
N PRO A 38 -14.00 5.26 17.58
CA PRO A 38 -13.09 6.12 18.31
C PRO A 38 -13.46 7.57 18.03
N LYS A 39 -13.72 8.34 19.09
CA LYS A 39 -14.05 9.76 18.97
C LYS A 39 -12.85 10.49 18.37
N VAL A 40 -13.04 11.09 17.21
CA VAL A 40 -12.00 11.89 16.54
C VAL A 40 -11.73 13.12 17.41
N LYS A 41 -10.53 13.20 17.99
CA LYS A 41 -10.09 14.39 18.73
C LYS A 41 -9.71 15.47 17.72
N GLN A 42 -10.18 16.69 17.93
CA GLN A 42 -9.74 17.85 17.15
C GLN A 42 -8.57 18.55 17.88
N PRO A 43 -7.61 19.13 17.16
CA PRO A 43 -7.48 19.16 15.70
C PRO A 43 -7.04 17.81 15.12
N ILE A 44 -7.52 17.49 13.92
CA ILE A 44 -7.03 16.32 13.17
C ILE A 44 -5.63 16.66 12.70
N GLU A 45 -4.61 16.08 13.33
CA GLU A 45 -3.26 16.16 12.80
C GLU A 45 -3.22 15.45 11.44
N LYS A 46 -2.90 16.22 10.39
CA LYS A 46 -2.67 15.65 9.07
C LYS A 46 -1.50 14.69 9.19
N PHE A 47 -1.68 13.48 8.67
CA PHE A 47 -0.59 12.54 8.54
C PHE A 47 0.44 13.12 7.57
N ASP A 48 1.51 13.69 8.13
CA ASP A 48 2.62 14.28 7.38
C ASP A 48 3.91 13.53 7.70
N ARG A 49 4.23 12.54 6.86
CA ARG A 49 5.52 11.85 6.93
C ARG A 49 6.49 12.54 6.00
N ASN A 50 7.26 13.45 6.59
CA ASN A 50 8.36 14.07 5.89
C ASN A 50 9.49 13.05 5.68
N LEU A 51 9.69 12.65 4.42
CA LEU A 51 10.86 11.89 4.03
C LEU A 51 12.13 12.73 4.22
N LYS A 52 13.22 12.07 4.57
CA LYS A 52 14.55 12.71 4.58
C LYS A 52 14.91 13.18 3.17
N SER A 53 15.63 14.29 3.04
CA SER A 53 15.90 14.91 1.73
C SER A 53 16.55 13.96 0.71
N TRP A 54 17.42 13.04 1.14
CA TRP A 54 18.01 12.04 0.24
C TRP A 54 16.94 11.09 -0.35
N ALA A 55 15.94 10.71 0.44
CA ALA A 55 14.90 9.78 0.02
C ALA A 55 14.00 10.44 -1.04
N ASN A 56 13.72 11.73 -0.90
CA ASN A 56 13.05 12.51 -1.94
C ASN A 56 13.88 12.58 -3.22
N ILE A 57 15.19 12.83 -3.12
CA ILE A 57 16.10 12.83 -4.27
C ILE A 57 16.06 11.47 -4.99
N TYR A 58 16.16 10.36 -4.23
CA TYR A 58 16.06 9.01 -4.77
C TYR A 58 14.74 8.77 -5.52
N VAL A 59 13.59 9.16 -4.94
CA VAL A 59 12.28 9.00 -5.59
C VAL A 59 12.22 9.77 -6.91
N ILE A 60 12.72 11.01 -6.95
CA ILE A 60 12.75 11.81 -8.17
C ILE A 60 13.61 11.13 -9.25
N PHE A 61 14.84 10.72 -8.91
CA PHE A 61 15.72 10.04 -9.87
C PHE A 61 15.14 8.72 -10.37
N HIS A 62 14.61 7.90 -9.47
CA HIS A 62 14.00 6.61 -9.82
C HIS A 62 12.78 6.80 -10.73
N PHE A 63 11.96 7.82 -10.45
CA PHE A 63 10.80 8.17 -11.27
C PHE A 63 11.20 8.67 -12.66
N LEU A 64 12.24 9.50 -12.77
CA LEU A 64 12.78 9.93 -14.06
C LEU A 64 13.30 8.76 -14.90
N LEU A 65 13.99 7.80 -14.28
CA LEU A 65 14.42 6.57 -14.94
C LEU A 65 13.22 5.76 -15.43
N LEU A 66 12.19 5.59 -14.60
CA LEU A 66 10.96 4.88 -14.98
C LEU A 66 10.31 5.51 -16.21
N ILE A 67 10.14 6.84 -16.22
CA ILE A 67 9.58 7.54 -17.39
C ILE A 67 10.46 7.34 -18.62
N THR A 68 11.79 7.45 -18.48
CA THR A 68 12.72 7.31 -19.60
C THR A 68 12.64 5.91 -20.21
N PHE A 69 12.65 4.86 -19.37
CA PHE A 69 12.50 3.47 -19.81
C PHE A 69 11.12 3.21 -20.44
N TYR A 70 10.07 3.78 -19.86
CA TYR A 70 8.72 3.69 -20.40
C TYR A 70 8.62 4.31 -21.79
N CYS A 71 9.10 5.55 -21.97
CA CYS A 71 9.14 6.23 -23.26
C CYS A 71 9.98 5.49 -24.30
N TYR A 72 11.16 4.99 -23.90
CA TYR A 72 12.02 4.21 -24.79
C TYR A 72 11.32 2.95 -25.30
N THR A 73 10.69 2.19 -24.39
CA THR A 73 9.94 0.98 -24.76
C THR A 73 8.70 1.30 -25.61
N LEU A 74 8.09 2.48 -25.42
CA LEU A 74 6.96 2.91 -26.23
C LEU A 74 7.34 3.28 -27.66
N CYS A 75 8.43 4.04 -27.82
CA CYS A 75 8.90 4.52 -29.13
C CYS A 75 9.62 3.45 -29.95
N ASP A 76 10.06 2.37 -29.32
CA ASP A 76 10.69 1.25 -30.02
C ASP A 76 9.67 0.51 -30.90
N GLN A 77 9.90 0.57 -32.22
CA GLN A 77 9.09 -0.12 -33.23
C GLN A 77 9.26 -1.65 -33.17
N LEU A 78 10.32 -2.15 -32.54
CA LEU A 78 10.60 -3.58 -32.35
C LEU A 78 10.39 -4.02 -30.91
N ARG A 79 9.32 -3.51 -30.28
CA ARG A 79 8.98 -3.84 -28.90
C ARG A 79 8.85 -5.35 -28.70
N THR A 80 9.79 -5.92 -27.94
CA THR A 80 9.76 -7.33 -27.57
C THR A 80 8.83 -7.57 -26.38
N PHE A 81 8.27 -8.79 -26.30
CA PHE A 81 7.49 -9.23 -25.14
C PHE A 81 8.32 -9.16 -23.85
N GLN A 82 9.59 -9.54 -23.92
CA GLN A 82 10.52 -9.52 -22.79
C GLN A 82 10.72 -8.11 -22.24
N ALA A 83 10.93 -7.11 -23.11
CA ALA A 83 11.07 -5.72 -22.69
C ALA A 83 9.79 -5.19 -22.02
N SER A 84 8.62 -5.53 -22.58
CA SER A 84 7.32 -5.12 -22.03
C SER A 84 7.05 -5.73 -20.66
N PHE A 85 7.34 -7.03 -20.50
CA PHE A 85 7.19 -7.74 -19.23
C PHE A 85 8.18 -7.23 -18.17
N GLY A 86 9.43 -6.96 -18.56
CA GLY A 86 10.44 -6.34 -17.70
C GLY A 86 10.01 -4.96 -17.20
N LEU A 87 9.47 -4.12 -18.09
CA LEU A 87 8.94 -2.81 -17.73
C LEU A 87 7.75 -2.92 -16.75
N MET A 88 6.85 -3.87 -16.96
CA MET A 88 5.74 -4.12 -16.03
C MET A 88 6.25 -4.48 -14.63
N LEU A 89 7.21 -5.41 -14.52
CA LEU A 89 7.82 -5.77 -13.24
C LEU A 89 8.55 -4.59 -12.59
N PHE A 90 9.25 -3.78 -13.40
CA PHE A 90 9.94 -2.59 -12.92
C PHE A 90 8.97 -1.55 -12.35
N ILE A 91 7.83 -1.33 -13.00
CA ILE A 91 6.78 -0.44 -12.49
C ILE A 91 6.24 -0.97 -11.16
N LEU A 92 5.88 -2.24 -11.07
CA LEU A 92 5.37 -2.84 -9.84
C LEU A 92 6.38 -2.74 -8.69
N TYR A 93 7.65 -3.03 -8.98
CA TYR A 93 8.74 -2.89 -8.01
C TYR A 93 8.88 -1.44 -7.54
N SER A 94 8.81 -0.47 -8.45
CA SER A 94 8.91 0.96 -8.12
C SER A 94 7.76 1.44 -7.23
N LEU A 95 6.53 0.99 -7.51
CA LEU A 95 5.39 1.29 -6.63
C LEU A 95 5.59 0.68 -5.24
N TYR A 96 6.10 -0.54 -5.16
CA TYR A 96 6.38 -1.19 -3.89
C TYR A 96 7.45 -0.43 -3.09
N THR A 97 8.58 -0.08 -3.72
CA THR A 97 9.68 0.63 -3.04
C THR A 97 9.27 2.01 -2.58
N PHE A 98 8.53 2.77 -3.39
CA PHE A 98 8.00 4.07 -2.99
C PHE A 98 7.03 3.93 -1.82
N GLY A 99 6.07 2.99 -1.91
CA GLY A 99 5.14 2.71 -0.82
C GLY A 99 5.87 2.36 0.48
N ALA A 100 6.83 1.44 0.43
CA ALA A 100 7.63 1.05 1.60
C ALA A 100 8.42 2.24 2.18
N LEU A 101 9.01 3.08 1.32
CA LEU A 101 9.81 4.23 1.72
C LEU A 101 8.95 5.27 2.47
N TYR A 102 7.78 5.64 1.94
CA TYR A 102 6.82 6.54 2.61
C TYR A 102 6.17 5.89 3.84
N ASP A 103 6.06 4.56 3.85
CA ASP A 103 5.60 3.80 5.01
C ASP A 103 6.67 3.65 6.11
N HIS A 104 7.91 4.11 5.88
CA HIS A 104 9.07 3.88 6.76
C HIS A 104 9.17 2.41 7.22
N LYS A 105 8.87 1.48 6.30
CA LYS A 105 8.99 0.04 6.49
C LYS A 105 10.31 -0.46 5.92
#